data_AF-K0XG12-F1
#
_entry.id   AF-K0XG12-F1
#
_cell.length_a   1.000
_cell.length_b   1.000
_cell.length_c   1.000
_cell.angle_alpha   90.00
_cell.angle_beta   90.00
_cell.angle_gamma   90.00
#
_symmetry.space_group_name_H-M   'P 1'
#
loop_
_entity.id
_entity.type
_entity.pdbx_description
1 polymer ?
#
loop_
_entity_poly.entity_id
_entity_poly.type
_entity_poly.pdbx_seq_one_letter_code
_entity_poly.pdbx_strand_id
1 'polypeptide(L)'
;MKKLNTYCSIGCLSVVLSILSSCSTSRQEFDISYKLIPVDARWDKTPEPLMEQIVDKYKTSVDSIMSIVIGKSSQYMAPGRPETSLTNLSADIIKTEVQRDFGQPIDFAIINTGGIRNPLMQGDITLGEIYSIFPFDNTLCLIKLKGSDVRELLNIVASRNGEAVSKDVHMTIADEKAIEPTINGRPIDDDRIYSIATIDYVANGGDHMTPFLNAIERKNSNTFMRDAVINFIERENREGHTIAPPKGGRIISSNNK
;
A
#
# COMPACT_ATOMS: atom_id res chain seq x y z
N MET A 1 -57.42 -61.31 -21.94
CA MET A 1 -56.40 -60.48 -21.26
C MET A 1 -55.54 -59.67 -22.25
N LYS A 2 -56.15 -58.94 -23.21
CA LYS A 2 -55.42 -58.16 -24.23
C LYS A 2 -55.65 -56.63 -24.14
N LYS A 3 -56.52 -56.15 -23.25
CA LYS A 3 -56.79 -54.71 -23.08
C LYS A 3 -56.06 -54.05 -21.91
N LEU A 4 -55.39 -54.79 -21.02
CA LEU A 4 -54.69 -54.20 -19.86
C LEU A 4 -53.25 -53.73 -20.20
N ASN A 5 -52.61 -54.30 -21.22
CA ASN A 5 -51.24 -53.97 -21.60
C ASN A 5 -51.12 -52.66 -22.41
N THR A 6 -52.19 -52.22 -23.07
CA THR A 6 -52.18 -51.01 -23.91
C THR A 6 -52.31 -49.74 -23.07
N TYR A 7 -53.08 -49.76 -21.98
CA TYR A 7 -53.19 -48.61 -21.06
C TYR A 7 -51.94 -48.41 -20.20
N CYS A 8 -51.22 -49.48 -19.86
CA CYS A 8 -49.94 -49.39 -19.14
C CYS A 8 -48.83 -48.81 -20.03
N SER A 9 -48.81 -49.16 -21.32
CA SER A 9 -47.88 -48.60 -22.32
C SER A 9 -48.12 -47.10 -22.58
N ILE A 10 -49.37 -46.67 -22.71
CA ILE A 10 -49.72 -45.26 -22.98
C ILE A 10 -49.55 -44.39 -21.72
N GLY A 11 -49.87 -44.93 -20.53
CA GLY A 11 -49.65 -44.26 -19.25
C GLY A 11 -48.17 -44.11 -18.88
N CYS A 12 -47.33 -45.11 -19.17
CA CYS A 12 -45.87 -44.96 -19.01
C CYS A 12 -45.30 -43.94 -20.01
N LEU A 13 -45.80 -43.89 -21.25
CA LEU A 13 -45.30 -42.94 -22.24
C LEU A 13 -45.67 -41.49 -21.88
N SER A 14 -46.86 -41.25 -21.32
CA SER A 14 -47.28 -39.92 -20.88
C SER A 14 -46.56 -39.46 -19.61
N VAL A 15 -46.30 -40.35 -18.66
CA VAL A 15 -45.50 -40.04 -17.45
C VAL A 15 -44.04 -39.77 -17.80
N VAL A 16 -43.44 -40.54 -18.73
CA VAL A 16 -42.06 -40.31 -19.20
C VAL A 16 -41.94 -38.99 -19.98
N LEU A 17 -42.94 -38.61 -20.80
CA LEU A 17 -42.96 -37.30 -21.47
C LEU A 17 -43.10 -36.13 -20.48
N SER A 18 -43.83 -36.33 -19.38
CA SER A 18 -44.07 -35.30 -18.36
C SER A 18 -42.83 -35.02 -17.51
N ILE A 19 -42.01 -36.05 -17.25
CA ILE A 19 -40.77 -35.93 -16.45
C ILE A 19 -39.65 -35.25 -17.26
N LEU A 20 -39.65 -35.36 -18.60
CA LEU A 20 -38.67 -34.70 -19.47
C LEU A 20 -38.92 -33.21 -19.69
N SER A 21 -40.07 -32.67 -19.26
CA SER A 21 -40.45 -31.27 -19.47
C SER A 21 -40.12 -30.35 -18.29
N SER A 22 -39.55 -30.88 -17.20
CA SER A 22 -39.30 -30.14 -15.96
C SER A 22 -37.79 -30.04 -15.68
N CYS A 23 -37.11 -29.19 -16.46
CA CYS A 23 -35.86 -28.48 -16.12
C CYS A 23 -35.32 -27.76 -17.37
N SER A 24 -36.05 -26.78 -17.90
CA SER A 24 -35.39 -25.70 -18.63
C SER A 24 -35.04 -24.63 -17.61
N THR A 25 -33.84 -24.68 -17.07
CA THR A 25 -33.27 -23.53 -16.37
C THR A 25 -33.22 -22.42 -17.41
N SER A 26 -34.17 -21.47 -17.36
CA SER A 26 -34.13 -20.27 -18.20
C SER A 26 -32.89 -19.49 -17.77
N ARG A 27 -31.80 -19.72 -18.49
CA ARG A 27 -30.60 -18.91 -18.37
C ARG A 27 -30.97 -17.60 -19.04
N GLN A 28 -31.26 -16.57 -18.27
CA GLN A 28 -31.22 -15.21 -18.81
C GLN A 28 -29.77 -14.95 -19.22
N GLU A 29 -29.49 -15.16 -20.51
CA GLU A 29 -28.27 -14.63 -21.11
C GLU A 29 -28.45 -13.12 -21.15
N PHE A 30 -27.81 -12.43 -20.20
CA PHE A 30 -27.65 -11.00 -20.28
C PHE A 30 -26.68 -10.74 -21.43
N ASP A 31 -27.18 -10.16 -22.53
CA ASP A 31 -26.33 -9.63 -23.59
C ASP A 31 -25.66 -8.36 -23.04
N ILE A 32 -24.47 -8.53 -22.46
CA ILE A 32 -23.69 -7.43 -21.90
C ILE A 32 -22.93 -6.78 -23.06
N SER A 33 -23.52 -5.75 -23.64
CA SER A 33 -22.81 -4.84 -24.54
C SER A 33 -21.91 -3.91 -23.74
N TYR A 34 -20.62 -3.90 -24.05
CA TYR A 34 -19.66 -2.96 -23.46
C TYR A 34 -18.95 -2.18 -24.56
N LYS A 35 -18.60 -0.93 -24.24
CA LYS A 35 -17.77 -0.08 -25.09
C LYS A 35 -16.70 0.53 -24.22
N LEU A 36 -15.45 0.43 -24.67
CA LEU A 36 -14.34 1.11 -24.01
C LEU A 36 -14.47 2.61 -24.30
N ILE A 37 -14.64 3.39 -23.23
CA ILE A 37 -14.65 4.84 -23.32
C ILE A 37 -13.25 5.33 -22.93
N PRO A 38 -12.39 5.70 -23.89
CA PRO A 38 -11.09 6.28 -23.59
C PRO A 38 -11.24 7.62 -22.88
N VAL A 39 -10.62 7.76 -21.72
CA VAL A 39 -10.50 9.01 -20.98
C VAL A 39 -9.21 9.69 -21.43
N ASP A 40 -9.32 10.61 -22.39
CA ASP A 40 -8.20 11.38 -22.94
C ASP A 40 -8.59 12.86 -23.12
N ALA A 41 -7.65 13.67 -23.63
CA ALA A 41 -7.78 15.12 -23.74
C ALA A 41 -8.94 15.62 -24.63
N ARG A 42 -9.70 14.72 -25.28
CA ARG A 42 -10.92 15.11 -26.01
C ARG A 42 -12.00 15.66 -25.08
N TRP A 43 -12.05 15.17 -23.84
CA TRP A 43 -13.07 15.58 -22.86
C TRP A 43 -12.71 16.90 -22.15
N ASP A 44 -11.44 17.29 -22.16
CA ASP A 44 -10.96 18.50 -21.47
C ASP A 44 -11.38 19.81 -22.15
N LYS A 45 -11.74 19.76 -23.44
CA LYS A 45 -12.04 20.95 -24.25
C LYS A 45 -13.40 21.58 -23.96
N THR A 46 -14.34 20.76 -23.50
CA THR A 46 -15.71 21.20 -23.21
C THR A 46 -16.16 20.52 -21.92
N PRO A 47 -15.71 21.01 -20.76
CA PRO A 47 -16.20 20.51 -19.48
C PRO A 47 -17.71 20.69 -19.38
N GLU A 48 -18.39 19.74 -18.76
CA GLU A 48 -19.83 19.82 -18.53
C GLU A 48 -20.11 20.88 -17.43
N PRO A 49 -20.85 21.97 -17.71
CA PRO A 49 -21.01 23.08 -16.77
C PRO A 49 -21.61 22.66 -15.41
N LEU A 50 -22.50 21.67 -15.40
CA LEU A 50 -23.04 21.13 -14.15
C LEU A 50 -21.96 20.44 -13.30
N MET A 51 -21.02 19.73 -13.93
CA MET A 51 -19.93 19.07 -13.21
C MET A 51 -18.92 20.08 -12.69
N GLU A 52 -18.61 21.13 -13.47
CA GLU A 52 -17.78 22.25 -12.99
C GLU A 52 -18.39 22.89 -11.74
N GLN A 53 -19.69 23.21 -11.76
CA GLN A 53 -20.36 23.79 -10.60
C GLN A 53 -20.31 22.89 -9.36
N ILE A 54 -20.42 21.57 -9.54
CA ILE A 54 -20.29 20.61 -8.43
C ILE A 54 -18.87 20.64 -7.87
N VAL A 55 -17.84 20.65 -8.72
CA VAL A 55 -16.43 20.71 -8.29
C VAL A 55 -16.15 22.03 -7.58
N ASP A 56 -16.53 23.15 -8.19
CA ASP A 56 -16.27 24.51 -7.68
C ASP A 56 -16.85 24.76 -6.30
N LYS A 57 -18.02 24.15 -6.01
CA LYS A 57 -18.67 24.22 -4.70
C LYS A 57 -17.75 23.76 -3.56
N TYR A 58 -16.91 22.75 -3.80
CA TYR A 58 -16.00 22.22 -2.78
C TYR A 58 -14.58 22.74 -2.95
N LYS A 59 -14.20 23.09 -4.20
CA LYS A 59 -12.85 23.47 -4.58
C LYS A 59 -12.28 24.57 -3.70
N THR A 60 -13.01 25.65 -3.48
CA THR A 60 -12.51 26.78 -2.67
C THR A 60 -12.15 26.37 -1.24
N SER A 61 -13.02 25.60 -0.59
CA SER A 61 -12.80 25.14 0.80
C SER A 61 -11.64 24.14 0.88
N VAL A 62 -11.56 23.21 -0.08
CA VAL A 62 -10.48 22.22 -0.16
C VAL A 62 -9.15 22.92 -0.44
N ASP A 63 -9.09 23.78 -1.46
CA ASP A 63 -7.87 24.50 -1.86
C ASP A 63 -7.33 25.35 -0.71
N SER A 64 -8.21 25.97 0.09
CA SER A 64 -7.79 26.75 1.27
C SER A 64 -7.09 25.91 2.34
N ILE A 65 -7.51 24.67 2.56
CA ILE A 65 -6.87 23.76 3.52
C ILE A 65 -5.59 23.19 2.91
N MET A 66 -5.67 22.73 1.66
CA MET A 66 -4.56 22.07 0.98
C MET A 66 -3.38 23.01 0.72
N SER A 67 -3.61 24.33 0.68
CA SER A 67 -2.56 25.33 0.48
C SER A 67 -1.82 25.73 1.76
N ILE A 68 -2.17 25.18 2.93
CA ILE A 68 -1.48 25.47 4.19
C ILE A 68 -0.05 24.93 4.11
N VAL A 69 0.93 25.81 4.29
CA VAL A 69 2.36 25.45 4.36
C VAL A 69 2.69 24.96 5.76
N ILE A 70 3.23 23.74 5.85
CA ILE A 70 3.57 23.06 7.11
C ILE A 70 5.07 22.96 7.37
N GLY A 71 5.89 23.20 6.35
CA GLY A 71 7.35 23.14 6.46
C GLY A 71 8.03 23.47 5.14
N LYS A 72 9.33 23.15 5.04
CA LYS A 72 10.12 23.35 3.83
C LYS A 72 10.96 22.12 3.52
N SER A 73 11.09 21.80 2.24
CA SER A 73 12.01 20.80 1.70
C SER A 73 13.22 21.46 1.06
N SER A 74 14.42 20.97 1.35
CA SER A 74 15.66 21.49 0.77
C SER A 74 15.85 21.10 -0.69
N GLN A 75 15.16 20.04 -1.16
CA GLN A 75 15.28 19.56 -2.54
C GLN A 75 14.08 18.71 -2.98
N TYR A 76 14.02 18.48 -4.29
CA TYR A 76 13.11 17.51 -4.88
C TYR A 76 13.48 16.08 -4.47
N MET A 77 12.48 15.26 -4.12
CA MET A 77 12.65 13.85 -3.77
C MET A 77 11.53 13.02 -4.39
N ALA A 78 11.84 12.17 -5.37
CA ALA A 78 10.89 11.25 -5.97
C ALA A 78 10.82 9.90 -5.23
N PRO A 79 9.65 9.23 -5.22
CA PRO A 79 9.56 7.83 -4.78
C PRO A 79 10.17 6.90 -5.82
N GLY A 80 10.69 5.75 -5.39
CA GLY A 80 11.26 4.78 -6.32
C GLY A 80 11.94 3.61 -5.64
N ARG A 81 12.48 2.72 -6.48
CA ARG A 81 13.19 1.50 -6.11
C ARG A 81 14.58 1.49 -6.78
N PRO A 82 15.58 0.80 -6.21
CA PRO A 82 15.51 0.03 -4.96
C PRO A 82 15.49 0.87 -3.70
N GLU A 83 15.90 2.13 -3.82
CA GLU A 83 15.95 3.11 -2.73
C GLU A 83 15.92 4.51 -3.34
N THR A 84 15.18 5.44 -2.71
CA THR A 84 15.29 6.88 -2.98
C THR A 84 15.21 7.68 -1.68
N SER A 85 15.63 8.95 -1.73
CA SER A 85 15.55 9.86 -0.58
C SER A 85 14.15 9.97 0.03
N LEU A 86 13.09 9.97 -0.79
CA LEU A 86 11.72 10.05 -0.28
C LEU A 86 11.30 8.75 0.41
N THR A 87 11.63 7.58 -0.17
CA THR A 87 11.32 6.29 0.47
C THR A 87 12.03 6.14 1.81
N ASN A 88 13.30 6.56 1.87
CA ASN A 88 14.10 6.57 3.07
C ASN A 88 13.56 7.48 4.16
N LEU A 89 13.24 8.72 3.78
CA LEU A 89 12.69 9.71 4.68
C LEU A 89 11.37 9.20 5.26
N SER A 90 10.50 8.66 4.40
CA SER A 90 9.20 8.13 4.81
C SER A 90 9.38 7.03 5.87
N ALA A 91 10.24 6.04 5.64
CA ALA A 91 10.47 4.98 6.62
C ALA A 91 11.10 5.50 7.92
N ASP A 92 12.01 6.47 7.88
CA ASP A 92 12.59 7.08 9.09
C ASP A 92 11.53 7.84 9.92
N ILE A 93 10.63 8.58 9.25
CA ILE A 93 9.51 9.26 9.90
C ILE A 93 8.60 8.23 10.56
N ILE A 94 8.19 7.19 9.84
CA ILE A 94 7.30 6.14 10.40
C ILE A 94 7.94 5.44 11.58
N LYS A 95 9.26 5.16 11.55
CA LYS A 95 9.99 4.64 12.70
C LYS A 95 9.86 5.56 13.91
N THR A 96 10.08 6.85 13.69
CA THR A 96 10.04 7.89 14.72
C THR A 96 8.64 8.02 15.32
N GLU A 97 7.60 8.08 14.49
CA GLU A 97 6.22 8.26 14.96
C GLU A 97 5.69 7.02 15.68
N VAL A 98 5.96 5.81 15.19
CA VAL A 98 5.60 4.57 15.91
C VAL A 98 6.31 4.50 17.27
N GLN A 99 7.60 4.87 17.34
CA GLN A 99 8.32 4.92 18.61
C GLN A 99 7.68 5.93 19.59
N ARG A 100 7.19 7.07 19.10
CA ARG A 100 6.49 8.07 19.92
C ARG A 100 5.13 7.57 20.40
N ASP A 101 4.33 6.98 19.52
CA ASP A 101 2.98 6.50 19.82
C ASP A 101 2.97 5.39 20.87
N PHE A 102 3.95 4.48 20.83
CA PHE A 102 4.01 3.33 21.73
C PHE A 102 5.03 3.46 22.87
N GLY A 103 5.86 4.51 22.88
CA GLY A 103 6.82 4.77 23.95
C GLY A 103 7.86 3.67 24.15
N GLN A 104 8.21 2.91 23.09
CA GLN A 104 9.19 1.83 23.18
C GLN A 104 10.16 1.80 21.99
N PRO A 105 11.38 1.26 22.16
CA PRO A 105 12.36 1.20 21.08
C PRO A 105 11.87 0.38 19.87
N ILE A 106 12.17 0.90 18.67
CA ILE A 106 11.92 0.25 17.39
C ILE A 106 13.26 -0.09 16.73
N ASP A 107 13.42 -1.34 16.29
CA ASP A 107 14.65 -1.80 15.64
C ASP A 107 14.80 -1.18 14.25
N PHE A 108 13.74 -1.23 13.44
CA PHE A 108 13.69 -0.64 12.10
C PHE A 108 12.24 -0.38 11.66
N ALA A 109 12.08 0.35 10.56
CA ALA A 109 10.79 0.50 9.90
C ALA A 109 10.84 0.03 8.45
N ILE A 110 9.68 -0.39 7.95
CA ILE A 110 9.44 -0.75 6.56
C ILE A 110 8.02 -0.37 6.16
N ILE A 111 7.88 0.24 4.98
CA ILE A 111 6.59 0.48 4.33
C ILE A 111 6.73 0.13 2.84
N ASN A 112 5.63 -0.11 2.14
CA ASN A 112 5.67 -0.35 0.71
C ASN A 112 5.89 0.96 -0.06
N THR A 113 6.87 0.98 -0.95
CA THR A 113 7.16 2.09 -1.88
C THR A 113 5.95 2.40 -2.76
N GLY A 114 5.15 1.39 -3.10
CA GLY A 114 3.90 1.57 -3.85
C GLY A 114 2.89 2.47 -3.13
N GLY A 115 2.99 2.63 -1.80
CA GLY A 115 2.18 3.55 -1.01
C GLY A 115 2.55 5.03 -1.17
N ILE A 116 3.71 5.33 -1.77
CA ILE A 116 4.24 6.69 -1.94
C ILE A 116 4.01 7.14 -3.37
N ARG A 117 3.08 8.08 -3.58
CA ARG A 117 2.40 8.24 -4.87
C ARG A 117 2.89 9.40 -5.72
N ASN A 118 3.49 10.40 -5.08
CA ASN A 118 4.00 11.59 -5.74
C ASN A 118 5.37 11.97 -5.15
N PRO A 119 6.16 12.76 -5.89
CA PRO A 119 7.38 13.34 -5.33
C PRO A 119 7.07 14.42 -4.29
N LEU A 120 8.03 14.66 -3.40
CA LEU A 120 8.11 15.89 -2.61
C LEU A 120 8.91 16.93 -3.40
N MET A 121 8.33 18.10 -3.60
CA MET A 121 8.94 19.23 -4.28
C MET A 121 9.95 19.95 -3.38
N GLN A 122 10.86 20.69 -4.00
CA GLN A 122 11.73 21.62 -3.28
C GLN A 122 10.94 22.87 -2.90
N GLY A 123 11.21 23.45 -1.73
CA GLY A 123 10.59 24.69 -1.28
C GLY A 123 9.51 24.46 -0.21
N ASP A 124 8.45 25.25 -0.25
CA ASP A 124 7.36 25.15 0.72
C ASP A 124 6.60 23.83 0.58
N ILE A 125 6.43 23.12 1.70
CA ILE A 125 5.67 21.88 1.78
C ILE A 125 4.25 22.21 2.22
N THR A 126 3.27 21.82 1.43
CA THR A 126 1.85 22.07 1.74
C THR A 126 1.13 20.83 2.27
N LEU A 127 0.00 21.00 2.94
CA LEU A 127 -0.87 19.87 3.29
C LEU A 127 -1.28 19.08 2.04
N GLY A 128 -1.70 19.76 0.97
CA GLY A 128 -2.11 19.14 -0.28
C GLY A 128 -1.01 18.27 -0.90
N GLU A 129 0.23 18.69 -0.76
CA GLU A 129 1.39 17.89 -1.18
C GLU A 129 1.51 16.60 -0.38
N ILE A 130 1.39 16.63 0.95
CA ILE A 130 1.44 15.40 1.76
C ILE A 130 0.24 14.48 1.48
N TYR A 131 -0.96 15.05 1.26
CA TYR A 131 -2.14 14.28 0.81
C TYR A 131 -1.92 13.62 -0.56
N SER A 132 -1.23 14.32 -1.47
CA SER A 132 -0.87 13.82 -2.79
C SER A 132 0.18 12.69 -2.71
N ILE A 133 1.15 12.79 -1.80
CA ILE A 133 2.22 11.79 -1.62
C ILE A 133 1.68 10.54 -0.90
N PHE A 134 0.89 10.71 0.17
CA PHE A 134 0.35 9.62 0.99
C PHE A 134 -1.20 9.68 1.03
N PRO A 135 -1.88 9.27 -0.05
CA PRO A 135 -3.33 9.44 -0.17
C PRO A 135 -4.14 8.39 0.61
N PHE A 136 -3.52 7.29 1.04
CA PHE A 136 -4.22 6.19 1.70
C PHE A 136 -4.35 6.42 3.21
N ASP A 137 -5.50 6.03 3.75
CA ASP A 137 -5.81 6.09 5.20
C ASP A 137 -5.20 4.90 5.96
N ASN A 138 -3.95 4.60 5.67
CA ASN A 138 -3.22 3.55 6.39
C ASN A 138 -2.86 4.04 7.79
N THR A 139 -3.03 3.19 8.80
CA THR A 139 -2.65 3.48 10.20
C THR A 139 -1.26 2.95 10.54
N LEU A 140 -0.57 3.60 11.49
CA LEU A 140 0.73 3.12 11.95
C LEU A 140 0.61 1.81 12.73
N CYS A 141 1.57 0.92 12.56
CA CYS A 141 1.62 -0.38 13.22
C CYS A 141 2.98 -0.64 13.85
N LEU A 142 2.95 -1.21 15.05
CA LEU A 142 4.09 -1.80 15.72
C LEU A 142 3.92 -3.33 15.69
N ILE A 143 4.93 -4.02 15.18
CA ILE A 143 4.95 -5.48 15.07
C ILE A 143 6.15 -6.04 15.83
N LYS A 144 5.95 -7.14 16.57
CA LYS A 144 7.03 -7.99 17.09
C LYS A 144 7.13 -9.24 16.23
N LEU A 145 8.28 -9.46 15.60
CA LEU A 145 8.48 -10.52 14.62
C LEU A 145 9.76 -11.32 14.92
N LYS A 146 9.73 -12.65 14.73
CA LYS A 146 10.91 -13.50 14.92
C LYS A 146 11.93 -13.22 13.80
N GLY A 147 13.22 -13.28 14.12
CA GLY A 147 14.30 -12.98 13.16
C GLY A 147 14.27 -13.84 11.89
N SER A 148 13.83 -15.09 11.99
CA SER A 148 13.62 -15.95 10.82
C SER A 148 12.61 -15.36 9.83
N ASP A 149 11.49 -14.82 10.33
CA ASP A 149 10.48 -14.15 9.52
C ASP A 149 10.97 -12.78 9.02
N VAL A 150 11.83 -12.08 9.78
CA VAL A 150 12.49 -10.84 9.32
C VAL A 150 13.41 -11.13 8.14
N ARG A 151 14.15 -12.24 8.16
CA ARG A 151 14.99 -12.63 7.02
C ARG A 151 14.16 -12.94 5.79
N GLU A 152 13.05 -13.67 5.95
CA GLU A 152 12.11 -13.92 4.86
C GLU A 152 11.52 -12.61 4.31
N LEU A 153 11.12 -11.71 5.20
CA LEU A 153 10.62 -10.38 4.85
C LEU A 153 11.62 -9.61 3.98
N LEU A 154 12.90 -9.56 4.35
CA LEU A 154 13.90 -8.87 3.55
C LEU A 154 14.23 -9.56 2.22
N ASN A 155 14.06 -10.89 2.13
CA ASN A 155 14.12 -11.57 0.84
C ASN A 155 12.95 -11.18 -0.08
N ILE A 156 11.75 -10.95 0.47
CA ILE A 156 10.61 -10.43 -0.30
C ILE A 156 10.86 -8.99 -0.74
N VAL A 157 11.46 -8.17 0.13
CA VAL A 157 11.93 -6.82 -0.25
C VAL A 157 12.91 -6.91 -1.43
N ALA A 158 13.86 -7.83 -1.39
CA ALA A 158 14.81 -8.03 -2.48
C ALA A 158 14.14 -8.45 -3.80
N SER A 159 13.21 -9.40 -3.75
CA SER A 159 12.53 -9.90 -4.95
C SER A 159 11.64 -8.86 -5.61
N ARG A 160 11.22 -7.86 -4.85
CA ARG A 160 10.47 -6.69 -5.33
C ARG A 160 11.37 -5.55 -5.79
N ASN A 161 12.68 -5.80 -5.88
CA ASN A 161 13.71 -4.81 -6.17
C ASN A 161 13.69 -3.64 -5.18
N GLY A 162 13.49 -3.90 -3.89
CA GLY A 162 13.54 -2.89 -2.82
C GLY A 162 12.18 -2.34 -2.37
N GLU A 163 12.16 -1.81 -1.16
CA GLU A 163 11.04 -1.12 -0.53
C GLU A 163 11.58 -0.03 0.41
N ALA A 164 10.70 0.84 0.90
CA ALA A 164 11.09 1.90 1.83
C ALA A 164 11.45 1.32 3.20
N VAL A 165 12.76 1.35 3.55
CA VAL A 165 13.28 0.88 4.84
C VAL A 165 13.97 2.02 5.59
N SER A 166 13.91 2.00 6.93
CA SER A 166 14.61 2.99 7.76
C SER A 166 16.12 2.80 7.69
N LYS A 167 16.87 3.81 8.13
CA LYS A 167 18.36 3.84 8.13
C LYS A 167 19.06 2.67 8.82
N ASP A 168 18.31 1.86 9.56
CA ASP A 168 18.82 0.74 10.35
C ASP A 168 19.04 -0.51 9.49
N VAL A 169 18.32 -0.63 8.38
CA VAL A 169 18.40 -1.75 7.45
C VAL A 169 19.47 -1.47 6.42
N HIS A 170 20.39 -2.42 6.23
CA HIS A 170 21.33 -2.40 5.11
C HIS A 170 21.37 -3.77 4.44
N MET A 171 21.29 -3.80 3.11
CA MET A 171 21.36 -5.04 2.33
C MET A 171 21.82 -4.78 0.90
N THR A 172 22.38 -5.81 0.28
CA THR A 172 22.57 -5.85 -1.18
C THR A 172 21.51 -6.74 -1.81
N ILE A 173 20.94 -6.34 -2.95
CA ILE A 173 20.07 -7.18 -3.77
C ILE A 173 20.92 -7.78 -4.89
N ALA A 174 20.99 -9.10 -4.93
CA ALA A 174 21.57 -9.88 -6.02
C ALA A 174 20.64 -11.03 -6.38
N ASP A 175 20.37 -11.23 -7.68
CA ASP A 175 19.49 -12.29 -8.17
C ASP A 175 18.15 -12.36 -7.41
N GLU A 176 17.51 -11.20 -7.20
CA GLU A 176 16.23 -11.06 -6.49
C GLU A 176 16.26 -11.53 -5.02
N LYS A 177 17.45 -11.64 -4.41
CA LYS A 177 17.65 -12.09 -3.03
C LYS A 177 18.40 -11.06 -2.20
N ALA A 178 18.12 -11.06 -0.90
CA ALA A 178 18.84 -10.24 0.06
C ALA A 178 20.18 -10.89 0.40
N ILE A 179 21.27 -10.21 0.06
CA ILE A 179 22.64 -10.62 0.38
C ILE A 179 23.08 -9.87 1.63
N GLU A 180 23.47 -10.64 2.65
CA GLU A 180 23.97 -10.16 3.95
C GLU A 180 23.13 -9.03 4.56
N PRO A 181 21.80 -9.19 4.69
CA PRO A 181 20.98 -8.15 5.29
C PRO A 181 21.37 -7.96 6.77
N THR A 182 21.50 -6.71 7.18
CA THR A 182 21.80 -6.32 8.55
C THR A 182 20.76 -5.36 9.10
N ILE A 183 20.55 -5.44 10.41
CA ILE A 183 19.73 -4.51 11.18
C ILE A 183 20.64 -3.88 12.23
N ASN A 184 20.74 -2.55 12.24
CA ASN A 184 21.65 -1.79 13.11
C ASN A 184 23.11 -2.26 12.99
N GLY A 185 23.54 -2.60 11.76
CA GLY A 185 24.90 -3.06 11.46
C GLY A 185 25.23 -4.47 11.96
N ARG A 186 24.24 -5.24 12.43
CA ARG A 186 24.42 -6.63 12.86
C ARG A 186 23.66 -7.58 11.94
N PRO A 187 24.21 -8.78 11.64
CA PRO A 187 23.47 -9.83 10.96
C PRO A 187 22.16 -10.16 11.70
N ILE A 188 21.16 -10.63 10.95
CA ILE A 188 19.88 -11.04 11.51
C ILE A 188 20.06 -12.34 12.31
N ASP A 189 19.70 -12.26 13.59
CA ASP A 189 19.63 -13.40 14.51
C ASP A 189 18.23 -14.00 14.44
N ASP A 190 18.13 -15.28 14.03
CA ASP A 190 16.84 -15.94 13.81
C ASP A 190 15.98 -16.07 15.06
N ASP A 191 16.60 -16.20 16.23
CA ASP A 191 15.87 -16.44 17.47
C ASP A 191 15.54 -15.14 18.21
N ARG A 192 16.10 -14.01 17.76
CA ARG A 192 15.78 -12.70 18.29
C ARG A 192 14.39 -12.24 17.83
N ILE A 193 13.68 -11.56 18.73
CA ILE A 193 12.44 -10.84 18.38
C ILE A 193 12.77 -9.39 18.04
N TYR A 194 12.35 -8.95 16.87
CA TYR A 194 12.55 -7.60 16.34
C TYR A 194 11.27 -6.78 16.49
N SER A 195 11.43 -5.52 16.88
CA SER A 195 10.35 -4.53 16.97
C SER A 195 10.35 -3.67 15.70
N ILE A 196 9.28 -3.76 14.92
CA ILE A 196 9.21 -3.21 13.57
C ILE A 196 8.10 -2.18 13.49
N ALA A 197 8.40 -1.00 12.97
CA ALA A 197 7.40 -0.01 12.59
C ALA A 197 6.97 -0.21 11.14
N THR A 198 5.67 -0.21 10.89
CA THR A 198 5.10 -0.33 9.55
C THR A 198 3.72 0.32 9.50
N ILE A 199 2.93 0.02 8.47
CA ILE A 199 1.54 0.44 8.30
C ILE A 199 0.63 -0.78 8.23
N ASP A 200 -0.66 -0.59 8.54
CA ASP A 200 -1.66 -1.67 8.57
C ASP A 200 -1.79 -2.46 7.25
N TYR A 201 -1.73 -1.80 6.09
CA TYR A 201 -1.73 -2.46 4.79
C TYR A 201 -0.62 -3.52 4.67
N VAL A 202 0.61 -3.12 5.03
CA VAL A 202 1.80 -4.00 4.99
C VAL A 202 1.73 -5.06 6.09
N ALA A 203 1.29 -4.68 7.31
CA ALA A 203 1.10 -5.61 8.41
C ALA A 203 0.03 -6.69 8.13
N ASN A 204 -0.91 -6.41 7.22
CA ASN A 204 -1.92 -7.36 6.73
C ASN A 204 -1.41 -8.25 5.59
N GLY A 205 -0.12 -8.23 5.26
CA GLY A 205 0.46 -9.02 4.17
C GLY A 205 0.30 -8.38 2.79
N GLY A 206 -0.07 -7.10 2.72
CA GLY A 206 -0.08 -6.33 1.48
C GLY A 206 1.27 -6.40 0.76
N ASP A 207 1.25 -6.30 -0.57
CA ASP A 207 2.47 -6.37 -1.39
C ASP A 207 3.32 -7.65 -1.17
N HIS A 208 2.68 -8.76 -0.81
CA HIS A 208 3.30 -10.05 -0.47
C HIS A 208 4.12 -10.05 0.81
N MET A 209 3.98 -9.06 1.69
CA MET A 209 4.69 -9.01 2.98
C MET A 209 4.08 -9.98 4.01
N THR A 210 3.81 -11.22 3.58
CA THR A 210 3.16 -12.28 4.36
C THR A 210 3.88 -12.69 5.64
N PRO A 211 5.22 -12.52 5.81
CA PRO A 211 5.85 -12.76 7.10
C PRO A 211 5.26 -11.94 8.25
N PHE A 212 4.66 -10.76 7.98
CA PHE A 212 3.95 -10.01 9.01
C PHE A 212 2.73 -10.72 9.59
N LEU A 213 2.16 -11.71 8.89
CA LEU A 213 1.06 -12.53 9.39
C LEU A 213 1.52 -13.48 10.51
N ASN A 214 2.83 -13.74 10.63
CA ASN A 214 3.44 -14.52 11.70
C ASN A 214 3.81 -13.68 12.95
N ALA A 215 3.29 -12.45 13.05
CA ALA A 215 3.57 -11.55 14.16
C ALA A 215 3.26 -12.21 15.53
N ILE A 216 4.23 -12.13 16.44
CA ILE A 216 4.06 -12.55 17.84
C ILE A 216 3.17 -11.55 18.57
N GLU A 217 3.33 -10.27 18.24
CA GLU A 217 2.54 -9.19 18.79
C GLU A 217 2.31 -8.15 17.69
N ARG A 218 1.10 -7.60 17.65
CA ARG A 218 0.73 -6.46 16.82
C ARG A 218 -0.03 -5.43 17.63
N LYS A 219 0.39 -4.18 17.52
CA LYS A 219 -0.30 -3.01 18.06
C LYS A 219 -0.53 -2.01 16.93
N ASN A 220 -1.79 -1.62 16.75
CA ASN A 220 -2.16 -0.59 15.78
C ASN A 220 -2.32 0.74 16.51
N SER A 221 -1.81 1.80 15.90
CA SER A 221 -2.09 3.17 16.32
C SER A 221 -3.40 3.65 15.71
N ASN A 222 -4.01 4.66 16.31
CA ASN A 222 -5.09 5.41 15.68
C ASN A 222 -4.56 6.55 14.79
N THR A 223 -3.25 6.73 14.72
CA THR A 223 -2.58 7.73 13.89
C THR A 223 -2.51 7.24 12.44
N PHE A 224 -3.04 8.03 11.51
CA PHE A 224 -2.84 7.78 10.09
C PHE A 224 -1.39 8.09 9.69
N MET A 225 -0.85 7.32 8.75
CA MET A 225 0.49 7.50 8.19
C MET A 225 0.69 8.93 7.67
N ARG A 226 -0.33 9.48 7.00
CA ARG A 226 -0.32 10.86 6.50
C ARG A 226 -0.19 11.87 7.63
N ASP A 227 -0.98 11.72 8.69
CA ASP A 227 -0.93 12.62 9.84
C ASP A 227 0.39 12.51 10.60
N ALA A 228 0.94 11.30 10.68
CA ALA A 228 2.27 11.05 11.24
C ALA A 228 3.35 11.88 10.50
N VAL A 229 3.30 11.90 9.18
CA VAL A 229 4.22 12.71 8.35
C VAL A 229 3.97 14.21 8.52
N ILE A 230 2.72 14.65 8.52
CA ILE A 230 2.38 16.07 8.76
C ILE A 230 2.93 16.53 10.12
N ASN A 231 2.64 15.77 11.18
CA ASN A 231 3.06 16.07 12.54
C ASN A 231 4.60 16.11 12.66
N PHE A 232 5.31 15.23 11.94
CA PHE A 232 6.76 15.26 11.89
C PHE A 232 7.27 16.55 11.24
N ILE A 233 6.77 16.91 10.07
CA ILE A 233 7.21 18.09 9.32
C ILE A 233 6.91 19.37 10.10
N GLU A 234 5.73 19.48 10.72
CA GLU A 234 5.38 20.64 11.55
C GLU A 234 6.26 20.78 12.80
N ARG A 235 6.73 19.66 13.37
CA ARG A 235 7.70 19.70 14.48
C ARG A 235 9.06 20.18 14.01
N GLU A 236 9.60 19.61 12.93
CA GLU A 236 10.87 20.05 12.35
C GLU A 236 10.82 21.55 11.98
N ASN A 237 9.73 22.01 11.37
CA ASN A 237 9.55 23.41 11.01
C ASN A 237 9.50 24.34 12.23
N ARG A 238 8.83 23.94 13.32
CA ARG A 238 8.83 24.70 14.58
C ARG A 238 10.22 24.79 15.22
N GLU A 239 11.05 23.78 15.01
CA GLU A 239 12.45 23.76 15.44
C GLU A 239 13.39 24.53 14.48
N GLY A 240 12.85 25.07 13.38
CA GLY A 240 13.60 25.82 12.38
C GLY A 240 14.38 24.93 11.41
N HIS A 241 14.11 23.63 11.40
CA HIS A 241 14.73 22.68 10.48
C HIS A 241 14.01 22.65 9.13
N THR A 242 14.80 22.47 8.07
CA THR A 242 14.29 22.17 6.73
C THR A 242 14.40 20.66 6.51
N ILE A 243 13.34 20.07 5.96
CA ILE A 243 13.33 18.65 5.58
C ILE A 243 14.38 18.43 4.51
N ALA A 244 15.36 17.60 4.82
CA ALA A 244 16.46 17.27 3.94
C ALA A 244 16.48 15.77 3.65
N PRO A 245 17.09 15.36 2.53
CA PRO A 245 17.28 13.95 2.22
C PRO A 245 18.09 13.28 3.30
N PRO A 246 17.64 12.14 3.83
CA PRO A 246 18.50 11.32 4.66
C PRO A 246 19.60 10.70 3.81
N LYS A 247 20.69 10.29 4.47
CA LYS A 247 21.74 9.49 3.84
C LYS A 247 21.14 8.18 3.28
N GLY A 248 21.45 7.89 2.03
CA GLY A 248 21.07 6.64 1.37
C GLY A 248 22.13 5.54 1.48
N GLY A 249 21.97 4.48 0.68
CA GLY A 249 22.84 3.30 0.69
C GLY A 249 22.33 2.20 1.63
N ARG A 250 21.03 2.19 1.91
CA ARG A 250 20.33 1.16 2.69
C ARG A 250 20.10 -0.09 1.84
N ILE A 251 19.77 0.08 0.57
CA ILE A 251 19.55 -1.02 -0.37
C ILE A 251 20.37 -0.75 -1.63
N ILE A 252 21.38 -1.59 -1.86
CA ILE A 252 22.24 -1.51 -3.04
C ILE A 252 21.86 -2.66 -3.97
N SER A 253 21.53 -2.38 -5.24
CA SER A 253 21.34 -3.45 -6.23
C SER A 253 22.68 -3.74 -6.91
N SER A 254 23.15 -4.99 -6.86
CA SER A 254 24.39 -5.42 -7.51
C SER A 254 24.21 -5.79 -8.99
N ASN A 255 23.01 -5.59 -9.55
CA ASN A 255 22.77 -5.79 -10.96
C ASN A 255 23.40 -4.65 -11.77
N ASN A 256 24.68 -4.82 -12.09
CA ASN A 256 25.39 -4.09 -13.14
C ASN A 256 24.98 -4.65 -14.52
N LYS A 257 23.93 -4.06 -15.10
CA LYS A 257 23.77 -3.68 -16.54
C LYS A 257 22.30 -3.62 -16.93
#